data_AF-A0A533UKF3-F1
#
_entry.id   AF-A0A533UKF3-F1
#
_cell.length_a   1.000
_cell.length_b   1.000
_cell.length_c   1.000
_cell.angle_alpha   90.00
_cell.angle_beta   90.00
_cell.angle_gamma   90.00
#
_symmetry.space_group_name_H-M   'P 1'
#
loop_
_entity.id
_entity.type
_entity.pdbx_description
1 polymer ?
#
loop_
_entity_poly.entity_id
_entity_poly.type
_entity_poly.pdbx_seq_one_letter_code
_entity_poly.pdbx_strand_id
1 'polypeptide(L)' 'KAVGYGGAHHRDAGGAIIRTAVHNLEKLGYLDKVEGKGRTISHAGMKKIDRVSTEILNELITKNPNLKKYS' A
#
# COMPACT_ATOMS: atom_id res chain seq x y z
N LYS A 1 -13.39 -16.83 7.43
CA LYS A 1 -13.94 -17.38 8.71
C LYS A 1 -14.52 -18.76 8.39
N ALA A 2 -14.14 -19.81 9.12
CA ALA A 2 -14.71 -21.14 8.89
C ALA A 2 -16.23 -21.07 9.07
N VAL A 3 -16.98 -21.56 8.08
CA VAL A 3 -18.45 -21.47 8.03
C VAL A 3 -19.06 -22.85 8.29
N GLY A 4 -18.78 -23.45 9.46
CA GLY A 4 -19.44 -24.68 9.93
C GLY A 4 -19.67 -25.73 8.83
N TYR A 5 -20.91 -26.23 8.73
CA TYR A 5 -21.35 -27.18 7.71
C TYR A 5 -21.78 -26.52 6.38
N GLY A 6 -21.75 -25.19 6.30
CA GLY A 6 -22.18 -24.42 5.13
C GLY A 6 -21.05 -24.21 4.11
N GLY A 7 -21.43 -23.95 2.86
CA GLY A 7 -20.48 -23.55 1.81
C GLY A 7 -19.72 -22.28 2.17
N ALA A 8 -18.44 -22.21 1.79
CA ALA A 8 -17.64 -21.02 2.00
C ALA A 8 -18.10 -19.88 1.08
N HIS A 9 -18.44 -18.73 1.67
CA HIS A 9 -18.75 -17.50 0.95
C HIS A 9 -17.75 -16.39 1.28
N HIS A 10 -17.54 -15.49 0.32
CA HIS A 10 -16.74 -14.29 0.50
C HIS A 10 -17.32 -13.42 1.63
N ARG A 11 -16.43 -12.85 2.45
CA ARG A 11 -16.80 -11.92 3.52
C ARG A 11 -15.79 -10.79 3.56
N ASP A 12 -16.29 -9.57 3.56
CA ASP A 12 -15.45 -8.40 3.74
C ASP A 12 -14.82 -8.37 5.14
N ALA A 13 -13.61 -7.82 5.21
CA ALA A 13 -12.92 -7.58 6.46
C ALA A 13 -13.52 -6.36 7.21
N GLY A 14 -13.19 -6.25 8.49
CA GLY A 14 -13.58 -5.09 9.30
C GLY A 14 -12.93 -3.80 8.79
N GLY A 15 -13.73 -2.78 8.48
CA GLY A 15 -13.24 -1.52 7.91
C GLY A 15 -12.58 -0.55 8.91
N ALA A 16 -12.67 -0.79 10.23
CA ALA A 16 -12.17 0.15 11.24
C ALA A 16 -10.65 0.33 11.15
N ILE A 17 -9.90 -0.77 11.01
CA ILE A 17 -8.44 -0.76 10.91
C ILE A 17 -8.00 0.03 9.68
N ILE A 18 -8.62 -0.24 8.52
CA ILE A 18 -8.32 0.43 7.26
C ILE A 18 -8.59 1.93 7.35
N ARG A 19 -9.74 2.33 7.91
CA ARG A 19 -10.08 3.75 8.08
C ARG A 19 -9.08 4.49 8.96
N THR A 20 -8.72 3.91 10.11
CA THR A 20 -7.77 4.54 11.03
C THR A 20 -6.38 4.66 10.39
N ALA A 21 -5.92 3.65 9.67
CA ALA A 21 -4.65 3.69 8.95
C ALA A 21 -4.64 4.79 7.87
N VAL A 22 -5.69 4.88 7.05
CA VAL A 22 -5.81 5.91 6.00
C VAL A 22 -5.85 7.31 6.61
N HIS A 23 -6.62 7.52 7.67
CA HIS A 23 -6.67 8.82 8.34
C HIS A 23 -5.32 9.23 8.95
N ASN A 24 -4.53 8.28 9.45
CA ASN A 24 -3.19 8.58 9.94
C ASN A 24 -2.25 8.95 8.79
N LEU A 25 -2.34 8.29 7.64
CA LEU A 25 -1.54 8.63 6.45
C LEU A 25 -1.94 9.98 5.83
N GLU A 26 -3.22 10.33 5.89
CA GLU A 26 -3.75 11.65 5.51
C GLU A 26 -3.22 12.75 6.44
N LYS A 27 -3.21 12.52 7.77
CA LYS A 27 -2.60 13.44 8.75
C LYS A 27 -1.10 13.65 8.54
N LEU A 28 -0.39 12.62 8.07
CA LEU A 28 1.03 12.70 7.74
C LEU A 28 1.29 13.41 6.40
N GLY A 29 0.25 13.78 5.66
CA GLY A 29 0.37 14.45 4.36
C GLY A 29 0.83 13.52 3.23
N TYR A 30 0.63 12.20 3.36
CA TYR A 30 0.97 11.23 2.32
C TYR A 30 -0.20 10.92 1.39
N LEU A 31 -1.43 11.12 1.85
CA LEU A 31 -2.66 10.92 1.08
C LEU A 31 -3.47 12.21 1.05
N ASP A 32 -4.10 12.46 -0.10
CA ASP A 32 -5.01 13.59 -0.31
C ASP A 32 -6.43 13.08 -0.52
N LYS A 33 -7.42 13.78 0.04
CA LYS A 33 -8.83 13.49 -0.19
C LYS A 33 -9.32 14.20 -1.45
N VAL A 34 -9.86 13.43 -2.38
CA VAL A 34 -10.50 13.95 -3.59
C VAL A 34 -12.01 13.84 -3.42
N GLU A 35 -12.68 14.98 -3.36
CA GLU A 35 -14.14 15.03 -3.21
C GLU A 35 -14.83 14.24 -4.33
N GLY A 36 -15.77 13.38 -3.94
CA GLY A 36 -16.51 12.50 -4.85
C GLY A 36 -15.71 11.33 -5.46
N LYS A 37 -14.37 11.27 -5.33
CA LYS A 37 -13.51 10.24 -5.94
C LYS A 37 -12.70 9.41 -4.95
N GLY A 38 -12.67 9.78 -3.67
CA GLY A 38 -12.00 9.00 -2.63
C GLY A 38 -10.70 9.64 -2.16
N ARG A 39 -9.59 8.87 -2.21
CA ARG A 39 -8.26 9.33 -1.77
C ARG A 39 -7.22 9.03 -2.83
N THR A 40 -6.29 9.95 -3.02
CA THR A 40 -5.16 9.83 -3.94
C THR A 40 -3.85 9.94 -3.18
N ILE A 41 -2.78 9.41 -3.75
CA ILE A 41 -1.43 9.60 -3.21
C ILE A 41 -0.99 11.05 -3.46
N SER A 42 -0.47 11.70 -2.42
CA SER A 42 0.15 13.02 -2.53
C SER A 42 1.53 12.93 -3.19
N HIS A 43 2.05 14.07 -3.64
CA HIS A 43 3.41 14.14 -4.17
C HIS A 43 4.48 13.68 -3.16
N ALA A 44 4.31 14.03 -1.87
CA ALA A 44 5.23 13.61 -0.80
C ALA A 44 5.16 12.09 -0.54
N GLY A 45 3.94 11.52 -0.59
CA GLY A 45 3.72 10.08 -0.47
C GLY A 45 4.40 9.30 -1.60
N MET A 46 4.22 9.75 -2.85
CA MET A 46 4.86 9.15 -4.01
C MET A 46 6.39 9.17 -3.89
N LYS A 47 6.96 10.33 -3.57
CA LYS A 47 8.41 10.49 -3.38
C LYS A 47 8.98 9.54 -2.32
N LYS A 48 8.25 9.33 -1.22
CA LYS A 48 8.69 8.41 -0.16
C LYS A 48 8.68 6.96 -0.62
N ILE A 49 7.63 6.55 -1.34
CA ILE A 49 7.49 5.20 -1.88
C ILE A 49 8.60 4.92 -2.91
N ASP A 50 8.85 5.86 -3.82
CA ASP A 50 9.90 5.71 -4.85
C ASP A 50 11.28 5.54 -4.20
N ARG A 51 11.61 6.37 -3.22
CA ARG A 51 12.89 6.29 -2.50
C ARG A 51 13.10 4.93 -1.84
N VAL A 52 12.07 4.42 -1.15
CA VAL A 52 12.12 3.10 -0.49
C VAL A 52 12.21 1.99 -1.54
N SER A 53 11.52 2.14 -2.67
CA SER A 53 11.54 1.15 -3.75
C SER A 53 12.92 1.05 -4.39
N THR A 54 13.60 2.19 -4.59
CA THR A 54 15.00 2.22 -5.07
C THR A 54 15.96 1.60 -4.06
N GLU A 55 15.79 1.86 -2.75
CA GLU A 55 16.57 1.21 -1.69
C GLU A 55 16.43 -0.32 -1.77
N ILE A 56 15.19 -0.82 -1.85
CA ILE A 56 14.90 -2.27 -2.00
C ILE A 56 15.50 -2.84 -3.30
N LEU A 57 15.39 -2.12 -4.42
CA LEU A 57 15.92 -2.56 -5.71
C LEU A 57 17.45 -2.73 -5.66
N ASN A 58 18.16 -1.77 -5.04
CA ASN A 58 19.62 -1.84 -4.88
C ASN A 58 20.04 -3.05 -4.04
N GLU A 59 19.31 -3.34 -2.95
CA GLU A 59 19.53 -4.55 -2.15
C GLU A 59 19.30 -5.83 -2.96
N LEU A 60 18.26 -5.85 -3.80
CA LEU A 60 17.93 -6.99 -4.63
C LEU A 60 18.92 -7.21 -5.77
N ILE A 61 19.48 -6.17 -6.37
CA ILE A 61 20.53 -6.27 -7.40
C ILE A 61 21.78 -6.94 -6.84
N THR A 62 22.13 -6.61 -5.60
CA THR A 62 23.28 -7.24 -4.91
C THR A 62 23.09 -8.75 -4.77
N LYS A 63 21.84 -9.21 -4.56
CA LYS A 63 21.50 -10.64 -4.45
C LYS A 63 21.28 -11.32 -5.80
N ASN A 64 20.75 -10.60 -6.79
CA ASN A 64 20.46 -11.09 -8.13
C ASN A 64 20.92 -10.08 -9.19
N PRO A 65 22.10 -10.29 -9.79
CA PRO A 65 22.67 -9.36 -10.77
C PRO A 65 21.81 -9.13 -12.02
N ASN A 66 20.88 -10.05 -12.34
CA ASN A 66 20.00 -9.92 -13.51
C ASN A 66 19.03 -8.74 -13.41
N LEU A 67 18.75 -8.25 -12.20
CA LEU A 67 17.85 -7.12 -11.95
C LEU A 67 18.45 -5.77 -12.34
N LYS A 68 19.76 -5.71 -12.58
CA LYS A 68 20.47 -4.49 -13.01
C LYS A 68 19.94 -3.91 -14.33
N LYS A 69 19.25 -4.73 -15.13
CA LYS A 69 18.62 -4.29 -16.40
C LYS A 69 17.42 -3.36 -16.21
N TYR A 70 16.82 -3.34 -15.02
CA TYR A 70 15.59 -2.61 -14.71
C TYR A 70 15.80 -1.49 -13.70
N SER A 71 17.06 -1.15 -13.42
CA SER A 71 17.47 -0.06 -12.54
C SER A 71 17.94 1.16 -13.32
#